data_AF-A0A1B7NLB2-F1
#
_entry.id   AF-A0A1B7NLB2-F1
#
_cell.length_a   1.000
_cell.length_b   1.000
_cell.length_c   1.000
_cell.angle_alpha   90.00
_cell.angle_beta   90.00
_cell.angle_gamma   90.00
#
_symmetry.space_group_name_H-M   'P 1'
#
loop_
_entity.id
_entity.type
_entity.pdbx_description
1 polymer ?
#
loop_
_entity_poly.entity_id
_entity_poly.type
_entity_poly.pdbx_seq_one_letter_code
_entity_poly.pdbx_strand_id
1 'polypeptide(L)'
;MIQDEEEVDVHFEPVVHLTEKVDIKTNEELEEQTFKMRAKLFKFDRDSREWKERGTGDVRLLKHKENQKTRLVMRRDKTLKVCANHYSMYFWLPGNF
;
A
#
# COMPACT_ATOMS: atom_id res chain seq x y z
N MET A 1 -41.21 18.22 17.24
CA MET A 1 -39.91 18.88 17.43
C MET A 1 -38.95 17.79 17.85
N ILE A 2 -38.03 17.40 16.99
CA ILE A 2 -36.98 16.44 17.34
C ILE A 2 -35.94 17.29 18.08
N GLN A 3 -35.70 16.99 19.36
CA GLN A 3 -34.57 17.55 20.08
C GLN A 3 -33.33 16.86 19.51
N ASP A 4 -32.47 17.63 18.83
CA ASP A 4 -31.15 17.16 18.46
C ASP A 4 -30.39 16.87 19.77
N GLU A 5 -30.01 15.61 19.99
CA GLU A 5 -29.19 15.21 21.13
C GLU A 5 -27.83 15.91 20.99
N GLU A 6 -27.52 16.85 21.89
CA GLU A 6 -26.20 17.47 21.96
C GLU A 6 -25.16 16.40 22.28
N GLU A 7 -24.30 16.06 21.30
CA GLU A 7 -23.16 15.19 21.52
C GLU A 7 -22.23 15.83 22.55
N VAL A 8 -21.99 15.14 23.67
CA VAL A 8 -21.07 15.58 24.71
C VAL A 8 -19.64 15.50 24.17
N ASP A 9 -19.00 16.65 23.96
CA ASP A 9 -17.61 16.74 23.53
C ASP A 9 -16.67 16.40 24.71
N VAL A 10 -16.29 15.13 24.82
CA VAL A 10 -15.42 14.64 25.89
C VAL A 10 -13.96 14.93 25.55
N HIS A 11 -13.31 15.78 26.35
CA HIS A 11 -11.89 16.10 26.21
C HIS A 11 -10.98 15.04 26.87
N PHE A 12 -9.89 14.68 26.19
CA PHE A 12 -8.87 13.74 26.69
C PHE A 12 -7.47 14.38 26.65
N GLU A 13 -6.76 14.30 27.77
CA GLU A 13 -5.35 14.71 27.85
C GLU A 13 -4.44 13.72 27.09
N PRO A 14 -3.56 14.18 26.19
CA PRO A 14 -2.71 13.30 25.39
C PRO A 14 -1.60 12.64 26.23
N VAL A 15 -1.54 11.31 26.19
CA VAL A 15 -0.50 10.51 26.88
C VAL A 15 0.87 10.63 26.19
N VAL A 16 0.89 10.86 24.87
CA VAL A 16 2.11 10.94 24.06
C VAL A 16 2.07 12.17 23.18
N HIS A 17 3.13 12.99 23.27
CA HIS A 17 3.30 14.19 22.47
C HIS A 17 4.25 13.89 21.31
N LEU A 18 3.72 13.85 20.09
CA LEU A 18 4.52 13.73 18.87
C LEU A 18 5.03 15.11 18.46
N THR A 19 6.09 15.58 19.13
CA THR A 19 6.63 16.94 18.98
C THR A 19 7.42 17.16 17.69
N GLU A 20 7.98 16.11 17.10
CA GLU A 20 8.83 16.22 15.92
C GLU A 20 8.10 15.76 14.66
N LYS A 21 8.06 16.64 13.67
CA LYS A 21 7.62 16.27 12.33
C LYS A 21 8.69 15.40 11.69
N VAL A 22 8.40 14.12 11.49
CA VAL A 22 9.30 13.17 10.84
C VAL A 22 9.21 13.32 9.33
N ASP A 23 10.35 13.40 8.65
CA ASP A 23 10.41 13.32 7.20
C ASP A 23 10.02 11.92 6.72
N ILE A 24 8.93 11.84 5.95
CA ILE A 24 8.40 10.59 5.45
C ILE A 24 9.07 10.28 4.10
N LYS A 25 9.91 9.24 4.07
CA LYS A 25 10.46 8.68 2.84
C LYS A 25 9.61 7.54 2.33
N THR A 26 9.32 7.53 1.04
CA THR A 26 8.55 6.46 0.39
C THR A 26 9.41 5.24 0.09
N ASN A 27 10.73 5.43 -0.06
CA ASN A 27 11.70 4.47 -0.57
C ASN A 27 11.40 4.03 -2.01
N GLU A 28 10.82 4.94 -2.80
CA GLU A 28 10.45 4.77 -4.21
C GLU A 28 11.10 5.86 -5.09
N GLU A 29 11.94 6.73 -4.52
CA GLU A 29 12.47 7.95 -5.17
C GLU A 29 13.46 7.65 -6.32
N LEU A 30 14.14 6.50 -6.25
CA LEU A 30 15.06 6.01 -7.29
C LEU A 30 14.36 5.16 -8.36
N GLU A 31 13.03 5.07 -8.32
CA GLU A 31 12.26 4.25 -9.23
C GLU A 31 11.33 5.11 -10.09
N GLU A 32 11.03 4.62 -11.28
CA GLU A 32 10.07 5.19 -12.21
C GLU A 32 8.81 4.32 -12.24
N GLN A 33 7.64 4.94 -12.12
CA GLN A 33 6.36 4.24 -12.23
C GLN A 33 6.04 4.00 -13.71
N THR A 34 6.18 2.75 -14.17
CA THR A 34 5.90 2.37 -15.56
C THR A 34 4.46 1.92 -15.78
N PHE A 35 3.76 1.55 -14.70
CA PHE A 35 2.36 1.13 -14.74
C PHE A 35 1.64 1.51 -13.45
N LYS A 36 0.36 1.84 -13.57
CA LYS A 36 -0.54 2.07 -12.44
C LYS A 36 -1.97 1.66 -12.81
N MET A 37 -2.60 0.86 -11.97
CA MET A 37 -4.00 0.50 -12.13
C MET A 37 -4.66 0.21 -10.79
N ARG A 38 -5.96 0.48 -10.71
CA ARG A 38 -6.78 0.08 -9.58
C ARG A 38 -7.00 -1.43 -9.59
N ALA A 39 -6.75 -2.11 -8.47
CA ALA A 39 -6.93 -3.55 -8.36
C ALA A 39 -7.41 -4.01 -6.98
N LYS A 40 -7.86 -5.26 -6.91
CA LYS A 40 -8.09 -6.01 -5.67
C LYS A 40 -7.17 -7.23 -5.67
N LEU A 41 -6.34 -7.35 -4.64
CA LEU A 41 -5.38 -8.43 -4.46
C LEU A 41 -5.94 -9.49 -3.52
N PHE A 42 -5.77 -10.75 -3.89
CA PHE A 42 -6.10 -11.91 -3.06
C PHE A 42 -4.85 -12.73 -2.74
N LYS A 43 -4.83 -13.35 -1.55
CA LYS A 43 -3.85 -14.37 -1.16
C LYS A 43 -4.60 -15.69 -1.03
N PHE A 44 -4.06 -16.74 -1.66
CA PHE A 44 -4.55 -18.09 -1.44
C PHE A 44 -4.06 -18.62 -0.09
N ASP A 45 -5.01 -19.04 0.75
CA ASP A 45 -4.74 -19.76 1.99
C ASP A 45 -4.72 -21.26 1.69
N ARG A 46 -3.59 -21.92 1.95
CA ARG A 46 -3.41 -23.34 1.62
C ARG A 46 -4.13 -24.25 2.59
N ASP A 47 -4.27 -23.82 3.85
CA ASP A 47 -4.85 -24.65 4.91
C ASP A 47 -6.36 -24.71 4.76
N SER A 48 -7.01 -23.55 4.55
CA SER A 48 -8.45 -23.48 4.30
C SER A 48 -8.83 -23.63 2.82
N ARG A 49 -7.85 -23.73 1.91
CA ARG A 49 -8.03 -23.88 0.45
C ARG A 49 -8.93 -22.80 -0.16
N GLU A 50 -8.82 -21.56 0.32
CA GLU A 50 -9.69 -20.46 -0.10
C GLU A 50 -8.89 -19.20 -0.47
N TRP A 51 -9.52 -18.31 -1.24
CA TRP A 51 -8.97 -16.99 -1.54
C TRP A 51 -9.41 -15.98 -0.51
N LYS A 52 -8.44 -15.35 0.17
CA LYS A 52 -8.68 -14.26 1.13
C LYS A 52 -8.28 -12.94 0.53
N GLU A 53 -9.09 -11.90 0.70
CA GLU A 53 -8.73 -10.55 0.27
C GLU A 53 -7.48 -10.08 1.03
N ARG A 54 -6.46 -9.66 0.29
CA ARG A 54 -5.22 -9.10 0.84
C ARG A 54 -5.26 -7.58 0.87
N GLY A 55 -5.91 -6.95 -0.10
CA GLY A 55 -6.18 -5.51 -0.09
C GLY A 55 -6.69 -4.98 -1.42
N THR A 56 -7.36 -3.83 -1.38
CA THR A 56 -7.83 -3.09 -2.54
C THR A 56 -7.12 -1.73 -2.60
N GLY A 57 -6.63 -1.34 -3.78
CA GLY A 57 -5.68 -0.24 -3.92
C GLY A 57 -5.13 -0.07 -5.33
N ASP A 58 -4.24 0.89 -5.52
CA ASP A 58 -3.48 1.02 -6.77
C ASP A 58 -2.29 0.05 -6.76
N VAL A 59 -2.25 -0.84 -7.75
CA VAL A 59 -1.06 -1.63 -8.07
C VAL A 59 -0.17 -0.83 -9.01
N ARG A 60 1.13 -0.79 -8.72
CA ARG A 60 2.14 -0.09 -9.50
C ARG A 60 3.28 -1.03 -9.87
N LEU A 61 3.82 -0.84 -11.07
CA LEU A 61 5.12 -1.39 -11.44
C LEU A 61 6.14 -0.26 -11.36
N LEU A 62 7.17 -0.46 -10.54
CA LEU A 62 8.23 0.52 -10.29
C LEU A 62 9.54 -0.06 -10.83
N LYS A 63 10.18 0.65 -11.75
CA LYS A 63 11.45 0.27 -12.37
C LYS A 63 12.58 1.13 -11.80
N HIS A 64 13.58 0.50 -11.20
CA HIS A 64 14.73 1.22 -10.65
C HIS A 64 15.58 1.86 -11.75
N LYS A 65 15.93 3.15 -11.59
CA LYS A 65 16.62 3.94 -12.62
C LYS A 65 18.01 3.40 -12.98
N GLU A 66 18.75 2.89 -11.99
CA GLU A 66 20.11 2.38 -12.22
C GLU A 66 20.13 0.90 -12.64
N ASN A 67 19.69 -0.01 -11.78
CA ASN A 67 19.79 -1.46 -12.03
C ASN A 67 18.64 -2.04 -12.89
N GLN A 68 17.68 -1.21 -13.32
CA GLN A 68 16.56 -1.57 -14.19
C GLN A 68 15.62 -2.67 -13.62
N LYS A 69 15.74 -3.01 -12.33
CA LYS A 69 14.84 -3.96 -11.64
C LYS A 69 13.45 -3.39 -11.49
N THR A 70 12.47 -4.16 -11.97
CA THR A 70 11.05 -3.85 -11.80
C THR A 70 10.47 -4.63 -10.63
N ARG A 71 9.82 -3.92 -9.71
CA ARG A 71 9.02 -4.50 -8.63
C ARG A 71 7.55 -4.10 -8.73
N LEU A 72 6.69 -4.98 -8.25
CA LEU A 72 5.28 -4.69 -8.03
C LEU A 72 5.12 -4.16 -6.61
N VAL A 73 4.50 -2.99 -6.48
CA VAL A 73 4.13 -2.40 -5.20
C VAL A 73 2.64 -2.08 -5.20
N MET A 74 1.93 -2.48 -4.14
CA MET A 74 0.52 -2.16 -3.95
C MET A 74 0.27 -1.71 -2.51
N ARG A 75 -0.49 -0.63 -2.34
CA ARG A 75 -0.88 -0.08 -1.03
C ARG A 75 -2.41 -0.06 -0.92
N ARG A 76 -2.93 -0.31 0.28
CA ARG A 76 -4.38 -0.27 0.55
C ARG A 76 -4.89 1.15 0.60
N ASP A 77 -6.14 1.33 0.21
CA ASP A 77 -6.86 2.58 0.43
C ASP A 77 -6.94 2.98 1.89
N LYS A 78 -7.05 4.30 2.10
CA LYS A 78 -7.18 4.99 3.39
C LYS A 78 -5.96 4.82 4.31
N THR A 79 -5.56 3.58 4.56
CA THR A 79 -4.45 3.23 5.46
C THR A 79 -3.07 3.36 4.82
N LEU A 80 -2.97 3.36 3.48
CA LEU A 80 -1.72 3.41 2.72
C LEU A 80 -0.70 2.29 3.04
N LYS A 81 -1.14 1.26 3.79
CA LYS A 81 -0.31 0.10 4.16
C LYS A 81 0.01 -0.74 2.93
N VAL A 82 1.27 -1.14 2.80
CA VAL A 82 1.72 -2.03 1.73
C VAL A 82 1.05 -3.40 1.86
N CYS A 83 0.40 -3.87 0.79
CA CYS A 83 -0.19 -5.20 0.73
C CYS A 83 0.54 -6.14 -0.25
N ALA A 84 1.35 -5.61 -1.17
CA ALA A 84 2.33 -6.35 -1.98
C ALA A 84 3.59 -5.52 -2.23
N ASN A 85 4.76 -6.18 -2.17
CA ASN A 85 6.07 -5.63 -2.53
C ASN A 85 6.99 -6.80 -2.91
N HIS A 86 7.15 -7.09 -4.20
CA HIS A 86 8.04 -8.15 -4.66
C HIS A 86 8.59 -7.81 -6.06
N TYR A 87 9.79 -8.28 -6.36
CA TYR A 87 10.37 -8.15 -7.71
C TYR A 87 9.61 -9.05 -8.69
N SER A 88 9.35 -8.51 -9.88
CA SER A 88 8.81 -9.33 -10.98
C SER A 88 9.94 -10.19 -11.54
N MET A 89 9.89 -11.51 -11.34
CA MET A 89 10.91 -12.42 -11.88
C MET A 89 10.79 -12.60 -13.41
N TYR A 90 9.61 -12.37 -13.99
CA TYR A 90 9.37 -12.59 -15.42
C TYR A 90 10.04 -11.56 -16.34
N PHE A 91 10.39 -10.37 -15.82
CA PHE A 91 11.15 -9.37 -16.58
C PHE A 91 12.65 -9.68 -16.69
N TRP A 92 13.13 -10.71 -15.97
CA TRP A 92 14.55 -11.10 -15.91
C TRP A 92 14.85 -12.41 -16.64
N LEU A 93 13.84 -13.06 -17.24
CA LEU A 93 14.03 -14.23 -18.08
C LEU A 93 14.31 -13.77 -19.52
N PRO A 94 15.45 -14.13 -20.13
CA PRO A 94 15.67 -13.87 -21.55
C PRO A 94 14.60 -14.62 -22.35
N GLY A 95 13.78 -13.88 -23.12
CA GLY A 95 12.81 -14.49 -24.05
C GLY A 95 11.42 -13.85 -24.12
N ASN A 96 11.08 -12.90 -23.26
CA ASN A 96 9.81 -12.16 -23.38
C ASN A 96 10.06 -10.79 -24.04
N PHE A 97 10.07 -10.79 -25.38
CA PHE A 97 9.83 -9.62 -26.22
C PHE A 97 8.33 -9.52 -26.54
#